data_AF-A0A428ZAE1-F1
#
_entry.id   AF-A0A428ZAE1-F1
#
_cell.length_a   1.000
_cell.length_b   1.000
_cell.length_c   1.000
_cell.angle_alpha   90.00
_cell.angle_beta   90.00
_cell.angle_gamma   90.00
#
_symmetry.space_group_name_H-M   'P 1'
#
loop_
_entity.id
_entity.type
_entity.pdbx_description
1 polymer ?
#
loop_
_entity_poly.entity_id
_entity_poly.type
_entity_poly.pdbx_seq_one_letter_code
_entity_poly.pdbx_strand_id
1 'polypeptide(L)'
;MPLTSCRLSDVKTTGSVRVTGFVERLDHNATDIWHAWCEPGPVARYKWAGLPSDRRKAWLKTVFKAWAVPDEDRDGGHYEIDGARISDITDFYCAIGEAINGPGCYFGWNLDALTDCLRGRFGVAPPFTLTWHASAESRKRIARFDTIMEIFAEADVQVDLR
;
A
#
# COMPACT_ATOMS: atom_id res chain seq x y z
N MET A 1 -15.91 8.13 -20.90
CA MET A 1 -15.52 6.89 -21.60
C MET A 1 -14.99 5.91 -20.56
N PRO A 2 -15.35 4.62 -20.57
CA PRO A 2 -14.82 3.67 -19.60
C PRO A 2 -13.34 3.44 -19.90
N LEU A 3 -12.49 3.63 -18.88
CA LEU A 3 -11.05 3.44 -18.98
C LEU A 3 -10.73 2.00 -18.54
N THR A 4 -10.29 1.22 -19.52
CA THR A 4 -9.68 -0.09 -19.33
C THR A 4 -8.17 0.13 -19.34
N SER A 5 -7.43 -0.43 -18.39
CA SER A 5 -5.98 -0.47 -18.54
C SER A 5 -5.39 -1.78 -18.05
N CYS A 6 -4.37 -2.21 -18.76
CA CYS A 6 -3.53 -3.37 -18.48
C CYS A 6 -2.10 -2.88 -18.71
N ARG A 7 -1.23 -3.01 -17.71
CA ARG A 7 0.19 -2.64 -17.86
C ARG A 7 0.96 -3.89 -18.26
N LEU A 8 1.49 -3.89 -19.49
CA LEU A 8 2.49 -4.86 -19.94
C LEU A 8 3.84 -4.14 -19.90
N SER A 9 4.77 -4.64 -19.09
CA SER A 9 6.15 -4.16 -19.02
C SER A 9 7.09 -5.26 -19.48
N ASP A 10 8.23 -4.87 -20.07
CA ASP A 10 9.31 -5.75 -20.50
C ASP A 10 8.94 -6.82 -21.56
N VAL A 11 8.05 -6.45 -22.49
CA VAL A 11 7.65 -7.30 -23.62
C VAL A 11 8.82 -7.43 -24.63
N LYS A 12 9.66 -8.45 -24.46
CA LYS A 12 10.64 -8.87 -25.46
C LYS A 12 9.98 -9.82 -26.44
N THR A 13 9.58 -9.35 -27.62
CA THR A 13 8.93 -10.22 -28.61
C THR A 13 9.76 -10.43 -29.87
N THR A 14 10.14 -11.69 -30.10
CA THR A 14 10.23 -12.30 -31.43
C THR A 14 9.10 -13.33 -31.53
N GLY A 15 7.90 -12.92 -31.98
CA GLY A 15 6.74 -13.81 -32.12
C GLY A 15 5.41 -13.17 -31.72
N SER A 16 4.32 -13.94 -31.79
CA SER A 16 2.98 -13.51 -31.34
C SER A 16 2.75 -13.87 -29.85
N VAL A 17 2.18 -12.92 -29.10
CA VAL A 17 1.78 -13.13 -27.69
C VAL A 17 0.26 -13.12 -27.60
N ARG A 18 -0.32 -14.08 -26.88
CA ARG A 18 -1.73 -14.09 -26.49
C ARG A 18 -1.83 -13.72 -25.02
N VAL A 19 -2.55 -12.65 -24.72
CA VAL A 19 -2.87 -12.24 -23.34
C VAL A 19 -4.31 -12.64 -23.04
N THR A 20 -4.52 -13.39 -21.96
CA THR A 20 -5.83 -13.71 -21.41
C THR A 20 -5.93 -13.13 -20.01
N GLY A 21 -7.04 -12.47 -19.69
CA GLY A 21 -7.23 -11.90 -18.36
C GLY A 21 -8.66 -11.42 -18.15
N PHE A 22 -8.92 -10.94 -16.93
CA PHE A 22 -10.18 -10.34 -16.56
C PHE A 22 -10.09 -8.82 -16.68
N VAL A 23 -11.14 -8.21 -17.22
CA VAL A 23 -11.30 -6.76 -17.25
C VAL A 23 -12.34 -6.40 -16.19
N GLU A 24 -11.91 -5.64 -15.19
CA GLU A 24 -12.80 -5.09 -14.19
C GLU A 24 -13.01 -3.60 -14.45
N ARG A 25 -14.23 -3.11 -14.23
CA ARG A 25 -14.47 -1.67 -14.24
C ARG A 25 -13.81 -1.03 -13.02
N LEU A 26 -12.94 -0.06 -13.27
CA LEU A 26 -12.48 0.83 -12.20
C LEU A 26 -13.66 1.58 -11.60
N ASP A 27 -13.59 1.79 -10.30
CA ASP A 27 -14.48 2.70 -9.59
C ASP A 27 -14.35 4.09 -10.23
N HIS A 28 -15.46 4.78 -10.50
CA HIS A 28 -15.42 6.10 -11.12
C HIS A 28 -14.61 7.09 -10.27
N ASN A 29 -14.61 6.92 -8.94
CA ASN A 29 -13.83 7.71 -7.99
C ASN A 29 -12.32 7.42 -8.03
N ALA A 30 -11.90 6.36 -8.72
CA ALA A 30 -10.51 5.96 -8.87
C ALA A 30 -9.89 6.39 -10.21
N THR A 31 -10.64 7.02 -11.11
CA THR A 31 -10.19 7.23 -12.50
C THR A 31 -8.94 8.09 -12.61
N ASP A 32 -8.96 9.28 -12.01
CA ASP A 32 -7.84 10.21 -11.95
C ASP A 32 -6.69 9.69 -11.08
N ILE A 33 -7.02 8.99 -9.99
CA ILE A 33 -6.04 8.26 -9.16
C ILE A 33 -5.32 7.24 -10.03
N TRP A 34 -6.05 6.42 -10.78
CA TRP A 34 -5.48 5.39 -11.66
C TRP A 34 -4.57 5.99 -12.73
N HIS A 35 -4.98 7.10 -13.36
CA HIS A 35 -4.13 7.80 -14.33
C HIS A 35 -2.80 8.25 -13.75
N ALA A 36 -2.77 8.69 -12.49
CA ALA A 36 -1.52 9.06 -11.82
C ALA A 36 -0.57 7.87 -11.57
N TRP A 37 -1.02 6.62 -11.74
CA TRP A 37 -0.17 5.42 -11.66
C TRP A 37 0.27 4.92 -13.05
N CYS A 38 -0.38 5.38 -14.12
CA CYS A 38 0.01 5.07 -15.49
C CYS A 38 1.19 5.91 -15.99
N GLU A 39 1.43 7.09 -15.40
CA GLU A 39 2.54 7.99 -15.69
C GLU A 39 3.30 8.32 -14.41
N PRO A 40 4.64 8.34 -14.44
CA PRO A 40 5.63 7.59 -13.62
C PRO A 40 5.25 6.98 -12.23
N GLY A 41 4.00 7.06 -11.76
CA GLY A 41 3.58 6.78 -10.40
C GLY A 41 3.63 8.06 -9.53
N PRO A 42 2.90 8.09 -8.41
CA PRO A 42 3.06 9.16 -7.44
C PRO A 42 4.49 9.16 -6.90
N VAL A 43 5.11 10.33 -6.88
CA VAL A 43 6.50 10.53 -6.38
C VAL A 43 6.55 11.08 -4.95
N ALA A 44 5.40 11.35 -4.32
CA ALA A 44 5.32 11.94 -2.98
C ALA A 44 4.29 11.19 -2.11
N ARG A 45 4.66 10.98 -0.84
CA ARG A 45 3.81 10.34 0.18
C ARG A 45 2.62 11.22 0.59
N TYR A 46 1.60 10.60 1.15
CA TYR A 46 0.44 11.23 1.81
C TYR A 46 -0.48 12.04 0.89
N LYS A 47 -0.41 11.86 -0.44
CA LYS A 47 -1.36 12.48 -1.37
C LYS A 47 -2.82 12.04 -1.13
N TRP A 48 -3.02 10.86 -0.54
CA TRP A 48 -4.32 10.36 -0.11
C TRP A 48 -4.89 11.09 1.12
N ALA A 49 -4.07 11.72 1.97
CA ALA A 49 -4.50 12.22 3.28
C ALA A 49 -5.53 13.36 3.20
N GLY A 50 -5.52 14.14 2.11
CA GLY A 50 -6.49 15.22 1.87
C GLY A 50 -7.77 14.79 1.14
N LEU A 51 -7.90 13.50 0.79
CA LEU A 51 -9.03 13.02 0.01
C LEU A 51 -10.23 12.63 0.90
N PRO A 52 -11.47 12.75 0.40
CA PRO A 52 -12.64 12.16 1.04
C PRO A 52 -12.51 10.64 1.27
N SER A 53 -13.20 10.10 2.28
CA SER A 53 -13.05 8.69 2.71
C SER A 53 -13.24 7.65 1.58
N ASP A 54 -14.24 7.85 0.72
CA ASP A 54 -14.50 7.01 -0.45
C ASP A 54 -13.33 7.06 -1.45
N ARG A 55 -12.74 8.24 -1.65
CA ARG A 55 -11.57 8.44 -2.51
C ARG A 55 -10.29 7.84 -1.92
N ARG A 56 -10.14 7.79 -0.59
CA ARG A 56 -9.02 7.08 0.06
C ARG A 56 -9.14 5.56 -0.07
N LYS A 57 -10.37 5.03 -0.01
CA LYS A 57 -10.62 3.61 -0.32
C LYS A 57 -10.34 3.29 -1.79
N ALA A 58 -10.72 4.19 -2.69
CA ALA A 58 -10.38 4.08 -4.11
C ALA A 58 -8.85 4.11 -4.32
N TRP A 59 -8.13 4.98 -3.61
CA TRP A 59 -6.67 5.00 -3.59
C TRP A 59 -6.08 3.65 -3.18
N LEU A 60 -6.49 3.11 -2.03
CA LEU A 60 -5.99 1.84 -1.52
C LEU A 60 -6.26 0.67 -2.50
N LYS A 61 -7.43 0.65 -3.12
CA LYS A 61 -7.76 -0.34 -4.16
C LYS A 61 -6.88 -0.17 -5.41
N THR A 62 -6.62 1.07 -5.82
CA THR A 62 -5.75 1.35 -6.97
C THR A 62 -4.33 0.88 -6.71
N VAL A 63 -3.75 1.18 -5.53
CA VAL A 63 -2.37 0.73 -5.22
C VAL A 63 -2.28 -0.78 -5.14
N PHE A 64 -3.28 -1.46 -4.58
CA PHE A 64 -3.34 -2.92 -4.57
C PHE A 64 -3.35 -3.50 -5.99
N LYS A 65 -4.16 -2.93 -6.89
CA LYS A 65 -4.26 -3.40 -8.29
C LYS A 65 -3.03 -3.04 -9.13
N ALA A 66 -2.38 -1.92 -8.84
CA ALA A 66 -1.19 -1.46 -9.53
C ALA A 66 0.11 -2.06 -8.98
N TRP A 67 0.04 -2.74 -7.83
CA TRP A 67 1.21 -3.31 -7.17
C TRP A 67 1.85 -4.39 -8.04
N ALA A 68 3.12 -4.19 -8.36
CA ALA A 68 3.97 -5.21 -8.94
C ALA A 68 4.78 -5.83 -7.81
N VAL A 69 4.55 -7.12 -7.56
CA VAL A 69 5.33 -7.88 -6.59
C VAL A 69 6.81 -7.84 -7.00
N PRO A 70 7.71 -7.39 -6.13
CA PRO A 70 9.14 -7.39 -6.43
C PRO A 70 9.67 -8.82 -6.50
N ASP A 71 10.76 -9.02 -7.24
CA ASP A 71 11.39 -10.34 -7.40
C ASP A 71 11.95 -10.86 -6.07
N GLU A 72 12.51 -9.96 -5.26
CA GLU A 72 13.11 -10.26 -3.97
C GLU A 72 12.65 -9.23 -2.93
N ASP A 73 12.55 -9.67 -1.67
CA ASP A 73 12.34 -8.75 -0.56
C ASP A 73 13.65 -8.11 -0.14
N ARG A 74 13.56 -6.89 0.41
CA ARG A 74 14.65 -6.29 1.18
C ARG A 74 14.66 -6.85 2.59
N ASP A 75 15.85 -7.12 3.11
CA ASP A 75 16.05 -7.50 4.50
C ASP A 75 16.15 -6.26 5.40
N GLY A 76 15.35 -6.24 6.47
CA GLY A 76 15.42 -5.20 7.49
C GLY A 76 15.07 -3.79 7.04
N GLY A 77 15.69 -2.82 7.69
CA GLY A 77 15.50 -1.40 7.45
C GLY A 77 14.71 -0.67 8.54
N HIS A 78 14.65 0.65 8.39
CA HIS A 78 13.92 1.55 9.26
C HIS A 78 12.89 2.31 8.45
N TYR A 79 11.62 2.17 8.83
CA TYR A 79 10.49 2.76 8.14
C TYR A 79 9.72 3.68 9.09
N GLU A 80 9.07 4.69 8.53
CA GLU A 80 8.39 5.70 9.33
C GLU A 80 6.99 5.99 8.78
N ILE A 81 6.01 6.05 9.69
CA ILE A 81 4.66 6.53 9.41
C ILE A 81 4.29 7.70 10.32
N ASP A 82 3.58 8.69 9.76
CA ASP A 82 3.08 9.85 10.48
C ASP A 82 1.60 9.65 10.87
N GLY A 83 1.39 9.30 12.14
CA GLY A 83 0.07 9.08 12.73
C GLY A 83 -0.81 10.32 12.76
N ALA A 84 -0.28 11.53 12.59
CA ALA A 84 -1.09 12.74 12.46
C ALA A 84 -1.87 12.77 11.13
N ARG A 85 -1.35 12.10 10.09
CA ARG A 85 -2.02 11.94 8.78
C ARG A 85 -3.02 10.80 8.75
N ILE A 86 -3.03 9.94 9.78
CA ILE A 86 -3.87 8.75 9.84
C ILE A 86 -5.14 9.08 10.64
N SER A 87 -6.28 9.05 9.95
CA SER A 87 -7.59 9.37 10.54
C SER A 87 -8.51 8.15 10.68
N ASP A 88 -8.24 7.09 9.93
CA ASP A 88 -8.91 5.80 10.06
C ASP A 88 -8.00 4.64 9.62
N ILE A 89 -8.52 3.42 9.61
CA ILE A 89 -7.75 2.23 9.24
C ILE A 89 -7.34 2.19 7.75
N THR A 90 -8.10 2.84 6.86
CA THR A 90 -7.77 2.92 5.42
C THR A 90 -6.49 3.72 5.25
N ASP A 91 -6.38 4.84 5.98
CA ASP A 91 -5.20 5.70 5.97
C ASP A 91 -3.95 4.97 6.46
N PHE A 92 -4.11 4.12 7.48
CA PHE A 92 -3.01 3.30 7.97
C PHE A 92 -2.44 2.40 6.85
N TYR A 93 -3.31 1.70 6.12
CA TYR A 93 -2.87 0.84 5.01
C TYR A 93 -2.19 1.62 3.88
N CYS A 94 -2.68 2.83 3.58
CA CYS A 94 -2.00 3.73 2.64
C CYS A 94 -0.63 4.17 3.18
N ALA A 95 -0.54 4.55 4.46
CA ALA A 95 0.68 5.06 5.09
C ALA A 95 1.79 4.01 5.17
N ILE A 96 1.45 2.78 5.55
CA ILE A 96 2.41 1.68 5.70
C ILE A 96 2.94 1.17 4.36
N GLY A 97 2.07 1.07 3.36
CA GLY A 97 2.49 0.78 1.98
C GLY A 97 3.46 1.82 1.44
N GLU A 98 3.18 3.09 1.71
CA GLU A 98 4.08 4.19 1.35
C GLU A 98 5.40 4.20 2.11
N ALA A 99 5.40 3.80 3.39
CA ALA A 99 6.60 3.72 4.20
C ALA A 99 7.53 2.62 3.69
N ILE A 100 6.97 1.43 3.47
CA ILE A 100 7.75 0.22 3.17
C ILE A 100 8.24 0.21 1.73
N ASN A 101 7.35 0.51 0.78
CA ASN A 101 7.60 0.31 -0.65
C ASN A 101 7.74 1.61 -1.45
N GLY A 102 7.62 2.76 -0.78
CA GLY A 102 7.73 4.07 -1.38
C GLY A 102 6.38 4.67 -1.79
N PRO A 103 6.36 5.94 -2.24
CA PRO A 103 5.13 6.67 -2.54
C PRO A 103 4.11 5.90 -3.39
N GLY A 104 2.84 5.90 -2.97
CA GLY A 104 1.74 5.18 -3.61
C GLY A 104 1.88 3.66 -3.74
N CYS A 105 2.69 3.02 -2.90
CA CYS A 105 2.87 1.57 -2.92
C CYS A 105 1.99 0.84 -1.89
N TYR A 106 1.93 -0.48 -2.05
CA TYR A 106 1.03 -1.37 -1.31
C TYR A 106 1.79 -2.14 -0.22
N PHE A 107 1.15 -2.32 0.94
CA PHE A 107 1.57 -3.27 1.97
C PHE A 107 0.36 -3.65 2.87
N GLY A 108 -0.62 -4.32 2.27
CA GLY A 108 -1.87 -4.72 2.93
C GLY A 108 -3.02 -3.73 2.74
N TRP A 109 -4.25 -4.23 2.85
CA TRP A 109 -5.51 -3.45 2.79
C TRP A 109 -6.56 -3.88 3.82
N ASN A 110 -6.24 -4.90 4.61
CA ASN A 110 -6.95 -5.41 5.77
C ASN A 110 -5.92 -6.16 6.66
N LEU A 111 -6.35 -6.73 7.79
CA LEU A 111 -5.44 -7.38 8.74
C LEU A 111 -4.80 -8.67 8.18
N ASP A 112 -5.58 -9.48 7.45
CA ASP A 112 -5.07 -10.71 6.83
C ASP A 112 -4.03 -10.38 5.75
N ALA A 113 -4.31 -9.40 4.91
CA ALA A 113 -3.39 -8.94 3.87
C ALA A 113 -2.13 -8.29 4.45
N LEU A 114 -2.23 -7.59 5.59
CA LEU A 114 -1.05 -7.10 6.31
C LEU A 114 -0.20 -8.27 6.80
N THR A 115 -0.84 -9.29 7.39
CA THR A 115 -0.17 -10.51 7.88
C THR A 115 0.52 -11.25 6.73
N ASP A 116 -0.15 -11.37 5.57
CA ASP A 116 0.44 -11.99 4.39
C ASP A 116 1.62 -11.18 3.84
N CYS A 117 1.53 -9.84 3.83
CA CYS A 117 2.65 -8.99 3.44
C CYS A 117 3.88 -9.18 4.35
N LEU A 118 3.66 -9.36 5.65
CA LEU A 118 4.72 -9.59 6.63
C LEU A 118 5.36 -10.99 6.54
N ARG A 119 4.79 -11.93 5.78
CA ARG A 119 5.41 -13.23 5.49
C ARG A 119 6.41 -13.19 4.33
N GLY A 120 6.59 -12.02 3.71
CA GLY A 120 7.49 -11.79 2.60
C GLY A 120 6.82 -11.95 1.23
N ARG A 121 7.57 -11.61 0.18
CA ARG A 121 7.21 -11.43 -1.23
C ARG A 121 6.38 -10.17 -1.49
N PHE A 122 6.52 -9.17 -0.62
CA PHE A 122 5.81 -7.89 -0.72
C PHE A 122 6.73 -6.69 -0.52
N GLY A 123 8.05 -6.88 -0.64
CA GLY A 123 9.06 -5.83 -0.76
C GLY A 123 9.96 -5.68 0.45
N VAL A 124 9.51 -6.07 1.64
CA VAL A 124 10.32 -6.19 2.86
C VAL A 124 9.81 -7.37 3.65
N ALA A 125 10.74 -8.21 4.12
CA ALA A 125 10.46 -9.25 5.10
C ALA A 125 10.97 -8.82 6.49
N PRO A 126 10.24 -9.11 7.57
CA PRO A 126 10.75 -8.97 8.92
C PRO A 126 11.99 -9.85 9.17
N PRO A 127 12.85 -9.50 10.16
CA PRO A 127 12.67 -8.43 11.13
C PRO A 127 13.04 -7.03 10.59
N PHE A 128 12.26 -6.00 10.92
CA PHE A 128 12.59 -4.58 10.62
C PHE A 128 12.03 -3.63 11.70
N THR A 129 12.40 -2.35 11.64
CA THR A 129 11.91 -1.33 12.59
C THR A 129 10.91 -0.38 11.92
N LEU A 130 9.83 -0.07 12.63
CA LEU A 130 8.83 0.93 12.26
C LEU A 130 8.73 2.01 13.34
N THR A 131 9.06 3.26 13.02
CA THR A 131 8.71 4.41 13.86
C THR A 131 7.31 4.90 13.52
N TRP A 132 6.43 4.94 14.52
CA TRP A 132 5.08 5.48 14.39
C TRP A 132 5.00 6.82 15.13
N HIS A 133 5.19 7.91 14.39
CA HIS A 133 5.08 9.26 14.94
C HIS A 133 3.62 9.61 15.25
N ALA A 134 3.38 10.41 16.28
CA ALA A 134 2.02 10.79 16.70
C ALA A 134 1.10 9.56 16.87
N SER A 135 1.67 8.46 17.35
CA SER A 135 1.00 7.17 17.52
C SER A 135 -0.23 7.26 18.42
N ALA A 136 -0.20 8.14 19.43
CA ALA A 136 -1.33 8.40 20.31
C ALA A 136 -2.57 8.90 19.55
N GLU A 137 -2.41 9.65 18.46
CA GLU A 137 -3.52 10.10 17.62
C GLU A 137 -4.09 8.94 16.79
N SER A 138 -3.22 8.11 16.20
CA SER A 138 -3.64 6.89 15.50
C SER A 138 -4.38 5.94 16.44
N ARG A 139 -3.90 5.74 17.67
CA ARG A 139 -4.54 4.88 18.66
C ARG A 139 -5.96 5.31 19.01
N LYS A 140 -6.23 6.61 19.08
CA LYS A 140 -7.60 7.15 19.31
C LYS A 140 -8.53 6.92 18.14
N ARG A 141 -8.00 6.89 16.91
CA ARG A 141 -8.78 6.93 15.66
C ARG A 141 -8.96 5.55 15.01
N ILE A 142 -8.04 4.62 15.25
CA ILE A 142 -8.04 3.28 14.69
C ILE A 142 -8.55 2.29 15.73
N ALA A 143 -9.77 1.80 15.56
CA ALA A 143 -10.37 0.82 16.47
C ALA A 143 -9.64 -0.54 16.52
N ARG A 144 -8.72 -0.80 15.58
CA ARG A 144 -7.90 -2.02 15.49
C ARG A 144 -6.42 -1.76 15.78
N PHE A 145 -6.09 -0.64 16.42
CA PHE A 145 -4.70 -0.27 16.69
C PHE A 145 -3.95 -1.36 17.46
N ASP A 146 -4.53 -1.86 18.56
CA ASP A 146 -3.87 -2.88 19.39
C ASP A 146 -3.71 -4.20 18.59
N THR A 147 -4.68 -4.59 17.76
CA THR A 147 -4.55 -5.77 16.86
C THR A 147 -3.43 -5.60 15.83
N ILE A 148 -3.21 -4.40 15.31
CA ILE A 148 -2.09 -4.11 14.41
C ILE A 148 -0.75 -4.29 15.14
N MET A 149 -0.68 -3.84 16.41
CA MET A 149 0.52 -4.02 17.23
C MET A 149 0.81 -5.49 17.54
N GLU A 150 -0.23 -6.29 17.80
CA GLU A 150 -0.12 -7.75 17.95
C GLU A 150 0.46 -8.40 16.69
N ILE A 151 -0.08 -8.08 15.51
CA ILE A 151 0.42 -8.58 14.22
C ILE A 151 1.89 -8.21 14.01
N PHE A 152 2.28 -6.96 14.31
CA PHE A 152 3.68 -6.54 14.19
C PHE A 152 4.59 -7.28 15.17
N ALA A 153 4.16 -7.50 16.41
CA ALA A 153 4.93 -8.24 17.39
C ALA A 153 5.11 -9.72 16.99
N GLU A 154 4.05 -10.38 16.51
CA GLU A 154 4.11 -11.77 16.03
C GLU A 154 5.01 -11.94 14.81
N ALA A 155 5.15 -10.89 14.00
CA ALA A 155 5.97 -10.87 12.82
C ALA A 155 7.40 -10.36 13.06
N ASP A 156 7.86 -10.18 14.30
CA ASP A 156 9.19 -9.63 14.62
C ASP A 156 9.46 -8.21 14.06
N VAL A 157 8.41 -7.39 13.94
CA VAL A 157 8.53 -5.97 13.62
C VAL A 157 8.68 -5.17 14.92
N GLN A 158 9.81 -4.48 15.04
CA GLN A 158 10.07 -3.59 16.17
C GLN A 158 9.37 -2.25 15.96
N VAL A 159 8.36 -1.93 16.76
CA VAL A 159 7.60 -0.67 16.63
C VAL A 159 8.00 0.33 17.71
N ASP A 160 8.54 1.48 17.29
CA ASP A 160 8.82 2.64 18.16
C ASP A 160 7.65 3.62 18.11
N LEU A 161 6.90 3.71 19.21
CA LEU A 161 5.74 4.60 19.33
C LEU A 161 6.18 5.97 19.87
N ARG A 162 5.99 7.01 19.06
CA ARG A 162 6.30 8.42 19.41
C ARG A 162 5.06 9.31 19.40
#